data_AF-A0A3G7TQC2-F1
#
_entry.id   AF-A0A3G7TQC2-F1
#
_cell.length_a   1.000
_cell.length_b   1.000
_cell.length_c   1.000
_cell.angle_alpha   90.00
_cell.angle_beta   90.00
_cell.angle_gamma   90.00
#
_symmetry.space_group_name_H-M   'P 1'
#
loop_
_entity.id
_entity.type
_entity.pdbx_description
1 polymer ?
#
loop_
_entity_poly.entity_id
_entity_poly.type
_entity_poly.pdbx_seq_one_letter_code
_entity_poly.pdbx_strand_id
1 'polypeptide(L)'
;MSRKMRVGGMVPLTTLDGLHSAGIKPAAFARAVAGADWVGFDVKALAEDAPMLTGVPGSGKANWRSLELLLASGVDYECRTTVHWHLLQPARLLLLSQRLQALGVKRFAVQMVRTARMLDPQLPSTPQQVLVPDL
;
A
#
# COMPACT_ATOMS: atom_id res chain seq x y z
N MET A 1 31.59 50.76 4.48
CA MET A 1 31.42 49.30 4.64
C MET A 1 29.92 48.99 4.71
N SER A 2 29.28 48.68 3.59
CA SER A 2 27.83 48.41 3.54
C SER A 2 27.52 46.96 3.87
N ARG A 3 26.77 46.73 4.95
CA ARG A 3 26.15 45.44 5.27
C ARG A 3 24.98 45.22 4.30
N LYS A 4 25.14 44.35 3.30
CA LYS A 4 24.00 43.82 2.54
C LYS A 4 23.20 42.90 3.45
N MET A 5 21.98 43.35 3.78
CA MET A 5 20.95 42.53 4.40
C MET A 5 20.57 41.43 3.40
N ARG A 6 20.89 40.18 3.71
CA ARG A 6 20.39 39.03 2.94
C ARG A 6 18.91 38.88 3.30
N VAL A 7 18.04 39.17 2.32
CA VAL A 7 16.63 38.81 2.36
C VAL A 7 16.57 37.29 2.55
N GLY A 8 15.92 36.86 3.63
CA GLY A 8 15.75 35.44 3.95
C GLY A 8 15.11 34.72 2.77
N GLY A 9 15.77 33.66 2.31
CA GLY A 9 15.20 32.75 1.32
C GLY A 9 13.89 32.19 1.86
N MET A 10 12.85 32.27 1.04
CA MET A 10 11.59 31.55 1.24
C MET A 10 11.93 30.07 1.34
N VAL A 11 11.94 29.51 2.55
CA VAL A 11 11.92 28.06 2.73
C VAL A 11 10.51 27.65 2.32
N PRO A 12 10.31 26.85 1.26
CA PRO A 12 8.98 26.34 0.98
C PRO A 12 8.55 25.55 2.21
N LEU A 13 7.37 25.88 2.76
CA LEU A 13 6.70 25.04 3.74
C LEU A 13 6.37 23.71 3.04
N THR A 14 7.31 22.76 3.03
CA THR A 14 7.04 21.39 2.62
C THR A 14 6.27 20.75 3.76
N THR A 15 4.94 20.86 3.73
CA THR A 15 4.13 19.89 4.45
C THR A 15 4.52 18.53 3.90
N LEU A 16 5.05 17.64 4.75
CA LEU A 16 5.37 16.26 4.38
C LEU A 16 4.04 15.54 4.09
N ASP A 17 3.48 15.72 2.90
CA ASP A 17 2.15 15.24 2.55
C ASP A 17 2.25 13.77 2.13
N GLY A 18 1.88 12.89 3.06
CA GLY A 18 1.82 11.44 2.83
C GLY A 18 0.56 11.04 2.04
N LEU A 19 0.74 10.59 0.80
CA LEU A 19 -0.35 10.06 -0.02
C LEU A 19 -0.69 8.62 0.41
N HIS A 20 -1.96 8.39 0.75
CA HIS A 20 -2.47 7.04 1.00
C HIS A 20 -3.34 6.58 -0.18
N SER A 21 -3.04 5.41 -0.75
CA SER A 21 -3.77 4.92 -1.92
C SER A 21 -3.92 3.40 -1.95
N ALA A 22 -5.07 2.96 -2.43
CA ALA A 22 -5.32 1.57 -2.82
C ALA A 22 -5.09 1.32 -4.32
N GLY A 23 -4.57 2.29 -5.07
CA GLY A 23 -4.19 2.10 -6.48
C GLY A 23 -5.34 1.78 -7.44
N ILE A 24 -6.58 2.07 -7.08
CA ILE A 24 -7.77 1.66 -7.86
C ILE A 24 -7.94 2.42 -9.19
N LYS A 25 -7.24 3.55 -9.37
CA LYS A 25 -7.31 4.42 -10.55
C LYS A 25 -5.90 4.81 -11.01
N PRO A 26 -5.23 4.01 -11.85
CA PRO A 26 -3.83 4.23 -12.24
C PRO A 26 -3.54 5.61 -12.81
N ALA A 27 -4.40 6.12 -13.68
CA ALA A 27 -4.22 7.44 -14.29
C ALA A 27 -4.30 8.58 -13.26
N ALA A 28 -5.18 8.47 -12.26
CA ALA A 28 -5.26 9.46 -11.18
C ALA A 28 -4.09 9.31 -10.21
N PHE A 29 -3.70 8.09 -9.89
CA PHE A 29 -2.54 7.79 -9.05
C PHE A 29 -1.24 8.36 -9.64
N ALA A 30 -1.01 8.18 -10.95
CA ALA A 30 0.16 8.72 -11.65
C ALA A 30 0.30 10.25 -11.51
N ARG A 31 -0.83 10.99 -11.50
CA ARG A 31 -0.81 12.44 -11.27
C ARG A 31 -0.56 12.80 -9.81
N ALA A 32 -1.16 12.06 -8.88
CA ALA A 32 -1.06 12.33 -7.46
C ALA A 32 0.34 12.01 -6.90
N VAL A 33 0.95 10.89 -7.33
CA VAL A 33 2.27 10.46 -6.82
C VAL A 33 3.38 11.45 -7.16
N ALA A 34 3.24 12.23 -8.24
CA ALA A 34 4.23 13.22 -8.65
C ALA A 34 4.41 14.39 -7.64
N GLY A 35 3.44 14.60 -6.74
CA GLY A 35 3.50 15.65 -5.71
C GLY A 35 3.59 15.11 -4.29
N ALA A 36 3.80 13.80 -4.09
CA ALA A 36 3.86 13.19 -2.78
C ALA A 36 5.31 13.04 -2.31
N ASP A 37 5.58 13.37 -1.05
CA ASP A 37 6.89 13.11 -0.43
C ASP A 37 7.03 11.65 0.02
N TRP A 38 5.89 11.01 0.33
CA TRP A 38 5.83 9.61 0.77
C TRP A 38 4.49 8.98 0.39
N VAL A 39 4.48 7.67 0.10
CA VAL A 39 3.26 6.92 -0.24
C VAL A 39 3.04 5.71 0.66
N GLY A 40 1.87 5.67 1.31
CA GLY A 40 1.30 4.47 1.91
C GLY A 40 0.44 3.74 0.90
N PHE A 41 0.90 2.61 0.38
CA PHE A 41 0.25 1.91 -0.72
C PHE A 41 -0.34 0.57 -0.29
N ASP A 42 -1.65 0.39 -0.45
CA ASP A 42 -2.30 -0.86 -0.08
C ASP A 42 -2.26 -1.87 -1.24
N VAL A 43 -1.74 -3.06 -0.98
CA VAL A 43 -1.84 -4.24 -1.85
C VAL A 43 -2.63 -5.30 -1.09
N LYS A 44 -3.84 -5.62 -1.55
CA LYS A 44 -4.75 -6.51 -0.80
C LYS A 44 -4.65 -7.98 -1.19
N ALA A 45 -4.21 -8.26 -2.41
CA ALA A 45 -4.11 -9.61 -2.94
C ALA A 45 -3.23 -9.64 -4.21
N LEU A 46 -3.01 -10.84 -4.74
CA LEU A 46 -2.52 -11.03 -6.10
C LEU A 46 -3.50 -10.39 -7.11
N ALA A 47 -2.98 -10.00 -8.28
CA ALA A 47 -3.79 -9.33 -9.29
C ALA A 47 -4.98 -10.18 -9.76
N GLU A 48 -4.79 -11.50 -9.85
CA GLU A 48 -5.81 -12.48 -10.21
C GLU A 48 -6.85 -12.73 -9.10
N ASP A 49 -6.47 -12.54 -7.83
CA ASP A 49 -7.35 -12.84 -6.68
C ASP A 49 -8.18 -11.60 -6.24
N ALA A 50 -7.71 -10.39 -6.55
CA ALA A 50 -8.33 -9.15 -6.09
C ALA A 50 -9.78 -8.92 -6.56
N PRO A 51 -10.22 -9.31 -7.78
CA PRO A 51 -11.62 -9.17 -8.18
C PRO A 51 -12.58 -9.94 -7.26
N MET A 52 -12.19 -11.13 -6.79
CA MET A 52 -12.99 -11.91 -5.84
C MET A 52 -13.11 -11.21 -4.50
N LEU A 53 -12.03 -10.58 -4.02
CA LEU A 53 -12.02 -9.87 -2.74
C LEU A 53 -12.79 -8.55 -2.77
N THR A 54 -12.74 -7.84 -3.91
CA THR A 54 -13.30 -6.49 -4.04
C THR A 54 -14.68 -6.44 -4.69
N GLY A 55 -15.10 -7.53 -5.34
CA GLY A 55 -16.31 -7.57 -6.17
C GLY A 55 -16.21 -6.75 -7.47
N VAL A 56 -15.03 -6.21 -7.79
CA VAL A 56 -14.84 -5.31 -8.94
C VAL A 56 -13.93 -5.97 -9.99
N PRO A 57 -14.46 -6.30 -11.19
CA PRO A 57 -13.64 -6.81 -12.28
C PRO A 57 -12.46 -5.89 -12.61
N GLY A 58 -11.28 -6.47 -12.79
CA GLY A 58 -10.06 -5.72 -13.15
C GLY A 58 -9.42 -4.91 -12.01
N SER A 59 -9.97 -4.94 -10.79
CA SER A 59 -9.41 -4.20 -9.64
C SER A 59 -7.95 -4.56 -9.34
N GLY A 60 -7.61 -5.85 -9.45
CA GLY A 60 -6.22 -6.31 -9.28
C GLY A 60 -5.27 -5.75 -10.32
N LYS A 61 -5.68 -5.76 -11.61
CA LYS A 61 -4.87 -5.17 -12.69
C LYS A 61 -4.65 -3.67 -12.46
N ALA A 62 -5.68 -2.95 -12.03
CA ALA A 62 -5.58 -1.53 -11.70
C ALA A 62 -4.63 -1.27 -10.51
N ASN A 63 -4.79 -2.01 -9.42
CA ASN A 63 -3.92 -1.88 -8.25
C ASN A 63 -2.45 -2.17 -8.61
N TRP A 64 -2.17 -3.26 -9.31
CA TRP A 64 -0.82 -3.63 -9.71
C TRP A 64 -0.20 -2.66 -10.72
N ARG A 65 -0.99 -2.11 -11.65
CA ARG A 65 -0.51 -1.04 -12.53
C ARG A 65 -0.13 0.22 -11.75
N SER A 66 -0.89 0.57 -10.71
CA SER A 66 -0.53 1.68 -9.82
C SER A 66 0.71 1.37 -8.99
N LEU A 67 0.93 0.12 -8.58
CA LEU A 67 2.16 -0.31 -7.92
C LEU A 67 3.38 -0.13 -8.82
N GLU A 68 3.30 -0.51 -10.10
CA GLU A 68 4.36 -0.26 -11.08
C GLU A 68 4.67 1.24 -11.21
N LEU A 69 3.64 2.08 -11.26
CA LEU A 69 3.79 3.54 -11.32
C LEU A 69 4.43 4.09 -10.04
N LEU A 70 4.10 3.53 -8.88
CA LEU A 70 4.74 3.90 -7.60
C LEU A 70 6.23 3.59 -7.64
N LEU A 71 6.60 2.37 -8.04
CA LEU A 71 7.99 1.96 -8.11
C LEU A 71 8.78 2.79 -9.13
N ALA A 72 8.17 3.11 -10.27
CA ALA A 72 8.76 3.97 -11.29
C ALA A 72 8.92 5.44 -10.83
N SER A 73 8.11 5.91 -9.87
CA SER A 73 8.17 7.30 -9.40
C SER A 73 9.43 7.61 -8.57
N GLY A 74 10.03 6.60 -7.95
CA GLY A 74 11.18 6.79 -7.04
C GLY A 74 10.83 7.46 -5.70
N VAL A 75 9.56 7.79 -5.45
CA VAL A 75 9.07 8.35 -4.18
C VAL A 75 9.23 7.30 -3.06
N ASP A 76 9.56 7.71 -1.83
CA ASP A 76 9.65 6.79 -0.70
C ASP A 76 8.26 6.25 -0.33
N TYR A 77 8.18 5.00 0.13
CA TYR A 77 6.89 4.33 0.27
C TYR A 77 6.87 3.22 1.31
N GLU A 78 5.67 2.78 1.70
CA GLU A 78 5.45 1.48 2.34
C GLU A 78 4.27 0.78 1.65
N CYS A 79 4.51 -0.43 1.14
CA CYS A 79 3.44 -1.30 0.66
C CYS A 79 2.84 -2.06 1.85
N ARG A 80 1.53 -2.20 1.91
CA ARG A 80 0.84 -2.78 3.06
C ARG A 80 -0.23 -3.79 2.65
N THR A 81 -0.32 -4.88 3.40
CA THR A 81 -1.47 -5.81 3.32
C THR A 81 -2.12 -5.89 4.69
N THR A 82 -3.40 -5.54 4.76
CA THR A 82 -4.22 -5.76 5.97
C THR A 82 -4.76 -7.19 5.96
N VAL A 83 -4.50 -7.93 7.03
CA VAL A 83 -4.80 -9.36 7.13
C VAL A 83 -5.93 -9.61 8.12
N HIS A 84 -6.90 -10.39 7.67
CA HIS A 84 -7.84 -11.13 8.49
C HIS A 84 -7.62 -12.62 8.19
N TRP A 85 -7.16 -13.41 9.17
CA TRP A 85 -6.73 -14.79 8.90
C TRP A 85 -7.85 -15.74 8.45
N HIS A 86 -9.11 -15.42 8.74
CA HIS A 86 -10.25 -16.15 8.16
C HIS A 86 -10.50 -15.83 6.67
N LEU A 87 -9.92 -14.74 6.14
CA LEU A 87 -10.09 -14.31 4.75
C LEU A 87 -8.84 -14.53 3.89
N LEU A 88 -7.66 -14.45 4.50
CA LEU A 88 -6.38 -14.60 3.81
C LEU A 88 -5.61 -15.80 4.33
N GLN A 89 -5.31 -16.72 3.42
CA GLN A 89 -4.46 -17.87 3.71
C GLN A 89 -2.97 -17.46 3.80
N PRO A 90 -2.20 -17.94 4.80
CA PRO A 90 -0.77 -17.61 4.94
C PRO A 90 0.06 -17.90 3.68
N ALA A 91 -0.18 -19.02 3.01
CA ALA A 91 0.50 -19.37 1.76
C ALA A 91 0.26 -18.32 0.65
N ARG A 92 -0.93 -17.71 0.59
CA ARG A 92 -1.24 -16.64 -0.36
C ARG A 92 -0.54 -15.34 0.00
N LEU A 93 -0.40 -15.03 1.29
CA LEU A 93 0.38 -13.88 1.74
C LEU A 93 1.87 -14.04 1.42
N LEU A 94 2.43 -15.25 1.62
CA LEU A 94 3.80 -15.55 1.23
C LEU A 94 4.00 -15.38 -0.28
N LEU A 95 3.13 -15.96 -1.11
CA LEU A 95 3.19 -15.78 -2.56
C LEU A 95 3.07 -14.30 -2.97
N LEU A 96 2.19 -13.54 -2.33
CA LEU A 96 2.09 -12.10 -2.53
C LEU A 96 3.42 -11.40 -2.22
N SER A 97 4.01 -11.65 -1.06
CA SER A 97 5.29 -11.05 -0.68
C SER A 97 6.42 -11.39 -1.65
N GLN A 98 6.48 -12.63 -2.15
CA GLN A 98 7.46 -13.07 -3.14
C GLN A 98 7.30 -12.31 -4.46
N ARG A 99 6.07 -12.16 -4.96
CA ARG A 99 5.84 -11.40 -6.20
C ARG A 99 6.09 -9.91 -6.03
N LEU A 100 5.75 -9.33 -4.88
CA LEU A 100 6.09 -7.94 -4.57
C LEU A 100 7.59 -7.73 -4.54
N GLN A 101 8.34 -8.61 -3.87
CA GLN A 101 9.79 -8.57 -3.85
C GLN A 101 10.38 -8.71 -5.27
N ALA A 102 9.89 -9.66 -6.06
CA ALA A 102 10.34 -9.86 -7.44
C ALA A 102 10.06 -8.64 -8.34
N LEU A 103 9.00 -7.87 -8.06
CA LEU A 103 8.69 -6.61 -8.74
C LEU A 103 9.57 -5.44 -8.28
N GLY A 104 10.32 -5.59 -7.18
CA GLY A 104 11.22 -4.57 -6.64
C GLY A 104 10.69 -3.81 -5.42
N VAL A 105 9.62 -4.28 -4.78
CA VAL A 105 9.12 -3.72 -3.51
C VAL A 105 10.14 -3.98 -2.40
N LYS A 106 10.61 -2.91 -1.76
CA LYS A 106 11.64 -2.97 -0.69
C LYS A 106 11.06 -2.84 0.72
N ARG A 107 9.90 -2.19 0.86
CA ARG A 107 9.24 -1.95 2.15
C ARG A 107 7.82 -2.51 2.07
N PHE A 108 7.63 -3.66 2.70
CA PHE A 108 6.34 -4.36 2.76
C PHE A 108 5.97 -4.67 4.21
N ALA A 109 4.82 -4.18 4.66
CA ALA A 109 4.32 -4.38 6.02
C ALA A 109 3.01 -5.20 6.00
N VAL A 110 2.95 -6.19 6.88
CA VAL A 110 1.72 -6.94 7.16
C VAL A 110 1.05 -6.32 8.37
N GLN A 111 -0.21 -5.94 8.22
CA GLN A 111 -0.97 -5.25 9.27
C GLN A 111 -2.17 -6.11 9.68
N MET A 112 -2.37 -6.31 10.97
CA MET A 112 -3.59 -6.98 11.45
C MET A 112 -4.80 -6.06 11.27
N VAL A 113 -5.90 -6.62 10.79
CA VAL A 113 -7.20 -5.94 10.77
C VAL A 113 -7.63 -5.52 12.17
N ARG A 114 -8.25 -4.34 12.28
CA ARG A 114 -8.84 -3.86 13.52
C ARG A 114 -10.28 -4.36 13.62
N THR A 115 -10.48 -5.48 14.31
CA THR A 115 -11.77 -6.19 14.34
C THR A 115 -12.91 -5.39 14.97
N ALA A 116 -12.61 -4.44 15.86
CA ALA A 116 -13.59 -3.53 16.48
C ALA A 116 -14.32 -2.59 15.50
N ARG A 117 -13.87 -2.48 14.24
CA ARG A 117 -14.46 -1.61 13.21
C ARG A 117 -14.83 -2.35 11.92
N MET A 118 -14.94 -3.68 11.97
CA MET A 118 -15.37 -4.45 10.80
C MET A 118 -16.85 -4.19 10.50
N LEU A 119 -17.17 -4.14 9.21
CA LEU A 119 -18.54 -3.94 8.75
C LEU A 119 -19.33 -5.24 8.69
N ASP A 120 -18.65 -6.38 8.55
CA ASP A 120 -19.27 -7.70 8.55
C ASP A 120 -19.28 -8.25 9.99
N PRO A 121 -20.44 -8.34 10.65
CA PRO A 121 -20.54 -8.86 12.01
C PRO A 121 -20.39 -10.38 12.09
N GLN A 122 -20.43 -11.10 10.95
CA GLN A 122 -20.26 -12.56 10.92
C GLN A 122 -18.80 -12.97 10.86
N LEU A 123 -17.87 -12.05 10.56
CA LEU A 123 -16.45 -12.33 10.58
C LEU A 123 -15.91 -12.45 12.02
N PRO A 124 -15.23 -13.55 12.37
CA PRO A 124 -14.70 -13.73 13.71
C PRO A 124 -13.68 -12.66 14.08
N SER A 125 -13.84 -12.05 15.26
CA SER A 125 -12.92 -11.02 15.77
C SER A 125 -11.60 -11.58 16.33
N THR A 126 -11.56 -12.89 16.59
CA THR A 126 -10.36 -13.58 17.07
C THR A 126 -9.55 -14.06 15.88
N PRO A 127 -8.21 -13.93 15.87
CA PRO A 127 -7.37 -14.53 14.86
C PRO A 127 -7.58 -16.04 14.79
N GLN A 128 -7.68 -16.62 13.61
CA GLN A 128 -7.54 -18.06 13.46
C GLN A 128 -6.13 -18.47 13.93
N GLN A 129 -6.01 -19.54 14.73
CA GLN A 129 -4.71 -20.15 14.99
C GLN A 129 -4.14 -20.62 13.66
N VAL A 130 -3.17 -19.88 13.14
CA VAL A 130 -2.42 -20.27 11.96
C VAL A 130 -1.43 -21.34 12.42
N LEU A 131 -1.73 -22.60 12.14
CA LEU A 131 -0.71 -23.65 12.16
C LEU A 131 0.26 -23.33 11.04
N VAL A 132 1.41 -22.74 11.39
CA VAL A 132 2.56 -22.68 10.49
C VAL A 132 3.02 -24.13 10.36
N PRO A 133 2.99 -24.75 9.15
CA PRO A 133 3.69 -26.01 8.96
C PRO A 133 5.17 -25.75 9.28
N ASP A 134 5.82 -26.67 9.99
CA ASP A 134 7.26 -26.61 10.26
C ASP A 134 8.01 -26.27 8.96
N LEU A 135 8.69 -25.12 8.97
CA LEU A 135 9.54 -24.64 7.88
C LEU A 135 10.90 -25.32 7.92
#